data_AF-A0A7L9BS70-F1
#
_entry.id   AF-A0A7L9BS70-F1
#
_cell.length_a   1.000
_cell.length_b   1.000
_cell.length_c   1.000
_cell.angle_alpha   90.00
_cell.angle_beta   90.00
_cell.angle_gamma   90.00
#
_symmetry.space_group_name_H-M   'P 1'
#
loop_
_entity.id
_entity.type
_entity.pdbx_description
1 polymer ?
#
loop_
_entity_poly.entity_id
_entity_poly.type
_entity_poly.pdbx_seq_one_letter_code
_entity_poly.pdbx_strand_id
1 'polypeptide(L)'
;MKTRTLLRSVVMVVAVYSAAVVPGCRTSPWESSLIAGPDAAMPLPEGASVRVREVPWQRLGNTIEELRAQTAASDTHPDEWPQSRKDEHKAMLLKGLQISEPAEQVKIVGRTGFSTTDQRIGPGSPALVALAARLGADTVVWSSRSLGKTDTVVQEPVTHHTAGTVRDHRGRPGSSSYAETYTYWVPIRVQADETGFVAFFLKTRP
;
A
#
# COMPACT_ATOMS: atom_id res chain seq x y z
N MET A 1 64.06 -8.84 -25.65
CA MET A 1 63.57 -10.16 -26.11
C MET A 1 62.47 -10.60 -25.15
N LYS A 2 61.19 -10.37 -25.46
CA LYS A 2 60.24 -11.32 -26.07
C LYS A 2 60.29 -12.74 -25.47
N THR A 3 59.35 -13.04 -24.57
CA THR A 3 58.47 -14.23 -24.68
C THR A 3 57.24 -14.09 -23.77
N ARG A 4 56.06 -14.05 -24.40
CA ARG A 4 54.73 -14.30 -23.82
C ARG A 4 54.66 -15.76 -23.33
N THR A 5 53.75 -16.12 -22.42
CA THR A 5 52.70 -17.15 -22.61
C THR A 5 51.74 -17.19 -21.41
N LEU A 6 50.44 -17.19 -21.74
CA LEU A 6 49.25 -17.28 -20.89
C LEU A 6 49.02 -18.68 -20.31
N LEU A 7 48.36 -18.82 -19.15
CA LEU A 7 47.40 -19.90 -18.82
C LEU A 7 46.77 -19.61 -17.44
N ARG A 8 45.57 -19.01 -17.37
CA ARG A 8 44.26 -19.68 -17.20
C ARG A 8 44.22 -20.67 -16.01
N SER A 9 43.84 -20.17 -14.83
CA SER A 9 43.34 -21.00 -13.73
C SER A 9 41.90 -20.59 -13.41
N VAL A 10 41.02 -21.58 -13.55
CA VAL A 10 39.56 -21.50 -13.50
C VAL A 10 39.08 -21.31 -12.07
N VAL A 11 38.18 -20.34 -11.91
CA VAL A 11 37.40 -20.03 -10.71
C VAL A 11 36.34 -21.11 -10.50
N MET A 12 36.29 -21.74 -9.33
CA MET A 12 35.17 -22.58 -8.90
C MET A 12 34.63 -22.03 -7.59
N VAL A 13 33.75 -21.02 -7.70
CA VAL A 13 32.96 -20.48 -6.59
C VAL A 13 31.74 -21.37 -6.45
N VAL A 14 31.73 -22.23 -5.43
CA VAL A 14 30.54 -22.95 -4.98
C VAL A 14 29.67 -21.95 -4.23
N ALA A 15 28.77 -21.29 -4.96
CA ALA A 15 27.73 -20.46 -4.37
C ALA A 15 26.66 -21.37 -3.77
N VAL A 16 26.76 -21.60 -2.46
CA VAL A 16 25.67 -22.13 -1.64
C VAL A 16 24.53 -21.12 -1.73
N TYR A 17 23.52 -21.45 -2.55
CA TYR A 17 22.25 -20.75 -2.62
C TYR A 17 21.51 -20.96 -1.29
N SER A 18 21.84 -20.13 -0.30
CA SER A 18 21.02 -19.94 0.89
C SER A 18 19.72 -19.28 0.44
N ALA A 19 18.70 -20.10 0.20
CA ALA A 19 17.32 -19.67 0.06
C ALA A 19 16.87 -19.06 1.40
N ALA A 20 17.19 -17.77 1.59
CA ALA A 20 16.57 -16.96 2.62
C ALA A 20 15.08 -16.86 2.26
N VAL A 21 14.25 -17.59 2.99
CA VAL A 21 12.82 -17.35 3.07
C VAL A 21 12.66 -15.98 3.73
N VAL A 22 12.65 -14.93 2.91
CA VAL A 22 12.30 -13.58 3.37
C VAL A 22 10.86 -13.67 3.86
N PRO A 23 10.58 -13.40 5.15
CA PRO A 23 9.19 -13.26 5.59
C PRO A 23 8.60 -12.13 4.75
N GLY A 24 7.64 -12.48 3.89
CA GLY A 24 7.14 -11.59 2.85
C GLY A 24 6.88 -10.20 3.43
N CYS A 25 7.64 -9.21 2.96
CA CYS A 25 7.38 -7.81 3.25
C CYS A 25 5.95 -7.54 2.79
N ARG A 26 4.99 -7.51 3.73
CA ARG A 26 3.62 -7.11 3.43
C ARG A 26 3.67 -5.61 3.18
N THR A 27 3.86 -5.26 1.91
CA THR A 27 3.73 -3.90 1.40
C THR A 27 2.35 -3.38 1.79
N SER A 28 2.30 -2.21 2.44
CA SER A 28 1.02 -1.62 2.84
C SER A 28 0.18 -1.29 1.60
N PRO A 29 -1.17 -1.31 1.66
CA PRO A 29 -2.00 -0.94 0.51
C PRO A 29 -1.63 0.43 -0.06
N TRP A 30 -1.35 1.40 0.81
CA TRP A 30 -0.87 2.74 0.46
C TRP A 30 0.33 2.72 -0.50
N GLU A 31 1.29 1.82 -0.24
CA GLU A 31 2.50 1.67 -1.03
C GLU A 31 2.26 0.83 -2.29
N SER A 32 1.45 -0.23 -2.19
CA SER A 32 1.16 -1.12 -3.32
C SER A 32 0.37 -0.44 -4.44
N SER A 33 -0.48 0.54 -4.10
CA SER A 33 -1.26 1.32 -5.07
C SER A 33 -0.65 2.70 -5.35
N LEU A 34 0.61 2.91 -5.01
CA LEU A 34 1.30 4.17 -5.28
C LEU A 34 1.53 4.34 -6.78
N ILE A 35 1.06 5.46 -7.30
CA ILE A 35 1.39 5.98 -8.63
C ILE A 35 2.31 7.17 -8.41
N ALA A 36 3.53 7.08 -8.94
CA ALA A 36 4.50 8.15 -8.88
C ALA A 36 3.95 9.42 -9.54
N GLY A 37 4.15 10.57 -8.90
CA GLY A 37 3.73 11.85 -9.42
C GLY A 37 4.70 12.39 -10.47
N PRO A 38 4.33 13.51 -11.14
CA PRO A 38 5.20 14.16 -12.10
C PRO A 38 6.44 14.77 -11.46
N ASP A 39 6.40 15.08 -10.16
CA ASP A 39 7.47 15.75 -9.44
C ASP A 39 8.26 14.75 -8.57
N ALA A 40 9.57 14.69 -8.76
CA ALA A 40 10.46 13.98 -7.82
C ALA A 40 10.79 14.86 -6.61
N ALA A 41 10.84 14.26 -5.43
CA ALA A 41 11.33 14.91 -4.21
C ALA A 41 12.32 14.01 -3.46
N MET A 42 13.29 14.63 -2.79
CA MET A 42 14.16 13.91 -1.87
C MET A 42 13.39 13.51 -0.62
N PRO A 43 13.66 12.33 -0.05
CA PRO A 43 13.09 11.90 1.22
C PRO A 43 13.23 12.97 2.30
N LEU A 44 12.24 13.06 3.18
CA LEU A 44 12.31 13.97 4.32
C LEU A 44 13.40 13.51 5.30
N PRO A 45 14.06 14.45 6.00
CA PRO A 45 14.99 14.09 7.06
C PRO A 45 14.26 13.37 8.19
N GLU A 46 15.01 12.54 8.91
CA GLU A 46 14.48 11.80 10.05
C GLU A 46 13.91 12.77 11.10
N GLY A 47 12.69 12.47 11.58
CA GLY A 47 11.97 13.34 12.53
C GLY A 47 11.20 14.51 11.91
N ALA A 48 11.21 14.69 10.59
CA ALA A 48 10.36 15.69 9.94
C ALA A 48 8.86 15.37 10.14
N SER A 49 8.07 16.39 10.44
CA SER A 49 6.63 16.24 10.60
C SER A 49 5.90 16.23 9.26
N VAL A 50 5.07 15.21 9.05
CA VAL A 50 4.15 15.10 7.91
C VAL A 50 2.76 15.54 8.34
N ARG A 51 2.17 16.50 7.60
CA ARG A 51 0.80 16.96 7.83
C ARG A 51 -0.18 16.08 7.06
N VAL A 52 -0.99 15.30 7.77
CA VAL A 52 -2.07 14.50 7.18
C VAL A 52 -3.39 15.26 7.35
N ARG A 53 -4.09 15.54 6.25
CA ARG A 53 -5.38 16.25 6.25
C ARG A 53 -6.43 15.52 5.44
N GLU A 54 -7.66 15.53 5.94
CA GLU A 54 -8.82 15.00 5.24
C GLU A 54 -9.46 16.09 4.38
N VAL A 55 -9.96 15.70 3.20
CA VAL A 55 -10.81 16.53 2.35
C VAL A 55 -12.11 15.77 2.04
N PRO A 56 -13.27 16.45 2.05
CA PRO A 56 -14.55 15.81 1.73
C PRO A 56 -14.53 15.14 0.35
N TRP A 57 -15.02 13.90 0.28
CA TRP A 57 -15.02 13.12 -0.95
C TRP A 57 -15.75 13.81 -2.10
N GLN A 58 -16.90 14.42 -1.82
CA GLN A 58 -17.71 15.10 -2.83
C GLN A 58 -16.91 16.20 -3.53
N ARG A 59 -16.09 16.94 -2.77
CA ARG A 59 -15.24 18.00 -3.34
C ARG A 59 -14.18 17.42 -4.25
N LEU A 60 -13.41 16.46 -3.75
CA LEU A 60 -12.34 15.82 -4.52
C LEU A 60 -12.89 15.11 -5.76
N GLY A 61 -13.99 14.36 -5.60
CA GLY A 61 -14.68 13.67 -6.66
C GLY A 61 -15.14 14.62 -7.76
N ASN A 62 -15.83 15.71 -7.41
CA ASN A 62 -16.28 16.70 -8.39
C ASN A 62 -15.10 17.32 -9.16
N THR A 63 -14.01 17.68 -8.46
CA THR A 63 -12.81 18.21 -9.12
C THR A 63 -12.15 17.18 -10.05
N ILE A 64 -12.07 15.91 -9.66
CA ILE A 64 -11.51 14.86 -10.52
C ILE A 64 -12.38 14.64 -11.75
N GLU A 65 -13.71 14.61 -11.60
CA GLU A 65 -14.62 14.47 -12.74
C GLU A 65 -14.55 15.67 -13.69
N GLU A 66 -14.42 16.89 -13.16
CA GLU A 66 -14.21 18.09 -13.96
C GLU A 66 -12.89 18.04 -14.75
N LEU A 67 -11.79 17.65 -14.09
CA LEU A 67 -10.49 17.44 -14.77
C LEU A 67 -10.59 16.38 -15.87
N ARG A 68 -11.31 15.29 -15.62
CA ARG A 68 -11.56 14.22 -16.61
C ARG A 68 -12.39 14.73 -17.78
N ALA A 69 -13.44 15.49 -17.54
CA ALA A 69 -14.27 16.08 -18.58
C ALA A 69 -13.46 17.04 -19.46
N GLN A 70 -12.63 17.90 -18.87
CA GLN A 70 -11.73 18.78 -19.62
C GLN A 70 -10.69 18.02 -20.45
N THR A 71 -10.19 16.89 -19.90
CA THR A 71 -9.27 16.01 -20.62
C THR A 71 -9.96 15.33 -21.80
N ALA A 72 -11.18 14.81 -21.61
CA ALA A 72 -11.95 14.14 -22.65
C ALA A 72 -12.42 15.09 -23.77
N ALA A 73 -12.66 16.37 -23.44
CA ALA A 73 -13.02 17.40 -24.41
C ALA A 73 -11.81 17.95 -25.21
N SER A 74 -10.58 17.55 -24.87
CA SER A 74 -9.37 18.00 -25.54
C SER A 74 -8.97 17.04 -26.64
N ASP A 75 -8.74 17.56 -27.85
CA ASP A 75 -8.19 16.78 -28.97
C ASP A 75 -6.70 16.44 -28.79
N THR A 76 -5.99 17.15 -27.90
CA THR A 76 -4.57 16.93 -27.59
C THR A 76 -4.43 16.06 -26.35
N HIS A 77 -3.52 15.07 -26.38
CA HIS A 77 -3.18 14.22 -25.24
C HIS A 77 -2.57 15.05 -24.09
N PRO A 78 -2.86 14.76 -22.80
CA PRO A 78 -2.36 15.54 -21.66
C PRO A 78 -0.84 15.75 -21.61
N ASP A 79 -0.07 14.76 -22.08
CA ASP A 79 1.39 14.84 -22.10
C ASP A 79 1.91 15.88 -23.11
N GLU A 80 1.14 16.16 -24.16
CA GLU A 80 1.45 17.13 -25.20
C GLU A 80 0.89 18.53 -24.91
N TRP A 81 0.18 18.71 -23.79
CA TRP A 81 -0.35 20.01 -23.42
C TRP A 81 0.76 21.05 -23.19
N PRO A 82 0.51 22.32 -23.54
CA PRO A 82 1.39 23.41 -23.16
C PRO A 82 1.49 23.50 -21.64
N GLN A 83 2.65 23.93 -21.14
CA GLN A 83 2.92 23.97 -19.70
C GLN A 83 1.88 24.80 -18.94
N SER A 84 1.43 25.93 -19.50
CA SER A 84 0.37 26.75 -18.91
C SER A 84 -0.91 25.98 -18.62
N ARG A 85 -1.34 25.11 -19.54
CA ARG A 85 -2.54 24.28 -19.36
C ARG A 85 -2.32 23.19 -18.31
N LYS A 86 -1.12 22.61 -18.24
CA LYS A 86 -0.75 21.66 -17.18
C LYS A 86 -0.79 22.35 -15.81
N ASP A 87 -0.30 23.58 -15.72
CA ASP A 87 -0.29 24.36 -14.50
C ASP A 87 -1.71 24.77 -14.06
N GLU A 88 -2.60 25.12 -15.00
CA GLU A 88 -4.02 25.36 -14.75
C GLU A 88 -4.74 24.12 -14.20
N HIS A 89 -4.52 22.95 -14.83
CA HIS A 89 -5.07 21.67 -14.36
C HIS A 89 -4.55 21.32 -12.96
N LYS A 90 -3.25 21.54 -12.72
CA LYS A 90 -2.62 21.36 -11.40
C LYS A 90 -3.24 22.30 -10.36
N ALA A 91 -3.41 23.58 -10.69
CA ALA A 91 -4.03 24.56 -9.79
C ALA A 91 -5.49 24.17 -9.44
N MET A 92 -6.25 23.68 -10.42
CA MET A 92 -7.62 23.21 -10.19
C MET A 92 -7.65 21.98 -9.27
N LEU A 93 -6.74 21.02 -9.46
CA LEU A 93 -6.57 19.89 -8.54
C LEU A 93 -6.24 20.37 -7.12
N LEU A 94 -5.26 21.26 -6.96
CA LEU A 94 -4.83 21.79 -5.66
C LEU A 94 -5.97 22.54 -4.94
N LYS A 95 -6.80 23.28 -5.67
CA LYS A 95 -8.03 23.91 -5.15
C LYS A 95 -9.05 22.88 -4.65
N GLY A 96 -9.19 21.77 -5.38
CA GLY A 96 -9.99 20.60 -4.96
C GLY A 96 -9.47 19.99 -3.66
N LEU A 97 -8.15 19.86 -3.54
CA LEU A 97 -7.43 19.36 -2.36
C LEU A 97 -7.34 20.36 -1.20
N GLN A 98 -7.95 21.54 -1.31
CA GLN A 98 -7.89 22.61 -0.30
C GLN A 98 -6.46 23.02 0.07
N ILE A 99 -5.60 23.09 -0.95
CA ILE A 99 -4.24 23.64 -0.85
C ILE A 99 -4.29 25.13 -1.20
N SER A 100 -3.77 25.95 -0.29
CA SER A 100 -3.75 27.42 -0.43
C SER A 100 -2.50 27.94 -1.13
N GLU A 101 -1.44 27.14 -1.10
CA GLU A 101 -0.15 27.43 -1.69
C GLU A 101 -0.26 27.48 -3.23
N PRO A 102 0.46 28.38 -3.91
CA PRO A 102 0.40 28.51 -5.35
C PRO A 102 0.94 27.25 -6.04
N ALA A 103 0.37 26.89 -7.20
CA ALA A 103 0.66 25.64 -7.89
C ALA A 103 2.14 25.45 -8.27
N GLU A 104 2.86 26.55 -8.47
CA GLU A 104 4.30 26.58 -8.75
C GLU A 104 5.16 26.14 -7.54
N GLN A 105 4.67 26.35 -6.32
CA GLN A 105 5.40 26.03 -5.09
C GLN A 105 5.08 24.62 -4.56
N VAL A 106 4.00 24.01 -5.03
CA VAL A 106 3.55 22.70 -4.56
C VAL A 106 3.99 21.62 -5.54
N LYS A 107 4.74 20.63 -5.08
CA LYS A 107 5.09 19.44 -5.88
C LYS A 107 4.16 18.29 -5.55
N ILE A 108 3.61 17.63 -6.57
CA ILE A 108 2.80 16.42 -6.42
C ILE A 108 3.72 15.23 -6.63
N VAL A 109 4.14 14.60 -5.54
CA VAL A 109 5.15 13.52 -5.59
C VAL A 109 4.53 12.15 -5.82
N GLY A 110 3.22 12.02 -5.59
CA GLY A 110 2.50 10.80 -5.88
C GLY A 110 1.03 10.86 -5.51
N ARG A 111 0.32 9.83 -5.94
CA ARG A 111 -1.05 9.55 -5.50
C ARG A 111 -1.21 8.06 -5.25
N THR A 112 -2.16 7.71 -4.41
CA THR A 112 -2.51 6.32 -4.14
C THR A 112 -4.03 6.22 -4.02
N GLY A 113 -4.58 5.12 -4.48
CA GLY A 113 -6.03 4.88 -4.43
C GLY A 113 -6.32 3.40 -4.42
N PHE A 114 -7.10 2.95 -3.44
CA PHE A 114 -7.48 1.56 -3.28
C PHE A 114 -8.80 1.46 -2.52
N SER A 115 -9.42 0.29 -2.56
CA SER A 115 -10.54 -0.06 -1.68
C SER A 115 -10.14 -1.19 -0.73
N THR A 116 -10.75 -1.20 0.44
CA THR A 116 -10.49 -2.23 1.44
C THR A 116 -11.71 -2.45 2.33
N THR A 117 -11.84 -3.67 2.84
CA THR A 117 -12.77 -4.02 3.92
C THR A 117 -12.09 -4.01 5.29
N ASP A 118 -10.77 -3.81 5.36
CA ASP A 118 -10.02 -3.77 6.62
C ASP A 118 -10.03 -2.35 7.21
N GLN A 119 -10.83 -2.15 8.26
CA GLN A 119 -10.98 -0.87 8.93
C GLN A 119 -9.70 -0.40 9.66
N ARG A 120 -8.70 -1.27 9.85
CA ARG A 120 -7.41 -0.88 10.45
C ARG A 120 -6.54 -0.08 9.47
N ILE A 121 -6.81 -0.20 8.17
CA ILE A 121 -6.07 0.46 7.11
C ILE A 121 -6.69 1.84 6.91
N GLY A 122 -6.31 2.75 7.80
CA GLY A 122 -6.81 4.12 7.83
C GLY A 122 -5.73 5.18 7.55
N PRO A 123 -6.14 6.44 7.39
CA PRO A 123 -5.25 7.58 7.15
C PRO A 123 -4.38 7.94 8.37
N GLY A 124 -4.78 7.52 9.57
CA GLY A 124 -3.94 7.60 10.77
C GLY A 124 -2.90 6.49 10.88
N SER A 125 -2.78 5.61 9.89
CA SER A 125 -1.81 4.50 9.96
C SER A 125 -0.37 5.03 9.87
N PRO A 126 0.56 4.52 10.71
CA PRO A 126 1.98 4.87 10.62
C PRO A 126 2.58 4.60 9.23
N ALA A 127 2.02 3.63 8.50
CA ALA A 127 2.43 3.28 7.15
C ALA A 127 2.27 4.46 6.16
N LEU A 128 1.17 5.23 6.27
CA LEU A 128 0.94 6.37 5.39
C LEU A 128 1.96 7.50 5.63
N VAL A 129 2.24 7.79 6.90
CA VAL A 129 3.23 8.81 7.31
C VAL A 129 4.64 8.40 6.89
N ALA A 130 5.02 7.13 7.12
CA ALA A 130 6.31 6.60 6.70
C ALA A 130 6.49 6.64 5.17
N LEU A 131 5.43 6.31 4.42
CA LEU A 131 5.42 6.40 2.97
C LEU A 131 5.60 7.85 2.49
N ALA A 132 4.88 8.80 3.08
CA ALA A 132 5.00 10.21 2.74
C ALA A 132 6.41 10.75 2.99
N ALA A 133 7.01 10.43 4.15
CA ALA A 133 8.38 10.82 4.48
C ALA A 133 9.38 10.25 3.47
N ARG A 134 9.24 8.97 3.08
CA ARG A 134 10.09 8.33 2.08
C ARG A 134 9.96 8.97 0.69
N LEU A 135 8.77 9.44 0.32
CA LEU A 135 8.53 10.16 -0.93
C LEU A 135 8.94 11.63 -0.88
N GLY A 136 9.36 12.16 0.28
CA GLY A 136 9.69 13.56 0.43
C GLY A 136 8.47 14.49 0.58
N ALA A 137 7.28 13.93 0.81
CA ALA A 137 6.05 14.68 1.00
C ALA A 137 5.91 15.17 2.44
N ASP A 138 5.76 16.49 2.62
CA ASP A 138 5.48 17.11 3.91
C ASP A 138 3.98 17.18 4.22
N THR A 139 3.13 16.96 3.21
CA THR A 139 1.69 17.04 3.33
C THR A 139 1.06 15.86 2.60
N VAL A 140 0.15 15.15 3.28
CA VAL A 140 -0.74 14.15 2.69
C VAL A 140 -2.16 14.66 2.76
N VAL A 141 -2.82 14.73 1.61
CA VAL A 141 -4.26 15.02 1.54
C VAL A 141 -4.97 13.72 1.20
N TRP A 142 -5.88 13.28 2.05
CA TRP A 142 -6.63 12.05 1.83
C TRP A 142 -8.14 12.30 1.83
N SER A 143 -8.85 11.37 1.21
CA SER A 143 -10.30 11.32 1.22
C SER A 143 -10.76 9.87 1.21
N SER A 144 -11.94 9.60 1.77
CA SER A 144 -12.54 8.28 1.74
C SER A 144 -14.02 8.32 1.41
N ARG A 145 -14.54 7.21 0.91
CA ARG A 145 -15.99 6.99 0.74
C ARG A 145 -16.35 5.55 1.04
N SER A 146 -17.54 5.34 1.58
CA SER A 146 -18.15 4.01 1.60
C SER A 146 -18.52 3.62 0.17
N LEU A 147 -18.17 2.40 -0.22
CA LEU A 147 -18.52 1.79 -1.51
C LEU A 147 -19.70 0.82 -1.40
N GLY A 148 -20.24 0.63 -0.19
CA GLY A 148 -21.30 -0.34 0.11
C GLY A 148 -20.73 -1.63 0.69
N LYS A 149 -21.45 -2.75 0.49
CA LYS A 149 -21.07 -4.07 1.00
C LYS A 149 -20.45 -4.91 -0.11
N THR A 150 -19.41 -5.67 0.23
CA THR A 150 -18.76 -6.63 -0.66
C THR A 150 -18.53 -7.96 0.06
N ASP A 151 -18.45 -9.04 -0.70
CA ASP A 151 -18.15 -10.37 -0.15
C ASP A 151 -16.64 -10.46 0.13
N THR A 152 -16.26 -10.77 1.37
CA THR A 152 -14.88 -11.03 1.77
C THR A 152 -14.74 -12.42 2.41
N VAL A 153 -13.54 -13.00 2.34
CA VAL A 153 -13.25 -14.29 2.95
C VAL A 153 -12.51 -14.05 4.26
N VAL A 154 -13.16 -14.37 5.37
CA VAL A 154 -12.56 -14.30 6.71
C VAL A 154 -12.23 -15.71 7.18
N GLN A 155 -11.08 -15.87 7.82
CA GLN A 155 -10.68 -17.12 8.45
C GLN A 155 -11.31 -17.18 9.85
N GLU A 156 -12.25 -18.09 10.05
CA GLU A 156 -12.87 -18.31 11.36
C GLU A 156 -12.22 -19.52 12.05
N PRO A 157 -11.76 -19.39 13.32
CA PRO A 157 -11.19 -20.49 14.05
C PRO A 157 -12.32 -21.43 14.51
N VAL A 158 -12.26 -22.67 14.06
CA VAL A 158 -13.14 -23.75 14.50
C VAL A 158 -12.34 -24.68 15.39
N THR A 159 -12.72 -24.73 16.67
CA THR A 159 -12.07 -25.57 17.68
C THR A 159 -12.75 -26.94 17.72
N HIS A 160 -11.96 -28.00 17.58
CA HIS A 160 -12.39 -29.38 17.73
C HIS A 160 -11.75 -29.98 18.97
N HIS A 161 -12.59 -30.53 19.86
CA HIS A 161 -12.15 -31.22 21.07
C HIS A 161 -12.36 -32.72 20.89
N THR A 162 -11.30 -33.51 21.04
CA THR A 162 -11.37 -34.97 21.01
C THR A 162 -10.89 -35.50 22.34
N ALA A 163 -11.69 -36.34 22.99
CA ALA A 163 -11.28 -37.06 24.19
C ALA A 163 -11.52 -38.56 23.97
N GLY A 164 -10.57 -39.38 24.41
CA GLY A 164 -10.62 -40.82 24.23
C GLY A 164 -9.95 -41.56 25.38
N THR A 165 -10.30 -42.84 25.52
CA THR A 165 -9.63 -43.76 26.45
C THR A 165 -9.09 -44.93 25.66
N VAL A 166 -7.78 -45.15 25.74
CA VAL A 166 -7.14 -46.33 25.14
C VAL A 166 -7.00 -47.38 26.24
N ARG A 167 -7.56 -48.56 26.00
CA ARG A 167 -7.34 -49.73 26.86
C ARG A 167 -6.08 -50.43 26.41
N ASP A 168 -5.14 -50.62 27.33
CA ASP A 168 -3.88 -51.30 27.04
C ASP A 168 -4.14 -52.80 26.84
N HIS A 169 -3.91 -53.32 25.63
CA HIS A 169 -4.18 -54.73 25.28
C HIS A 169 -3.06 -55.69 25.75
N ARG A 170 -2.04 -55.19 26.46
CA ARG A 170 -0.87 -55.98 26.89
C ARG A 170 -1.00 -56.61 28.29
N GLY A 171 -2.22 -56.82 28.79
CA GLY A 171 -2.47 -57.57 30.02
C GLY A 171 -2.13 -56.83 31.33
N ARG A 172 -1.84 -55.53 31.28
CA ARG A 172 -1.73 -54.67 32.48
C ARG A 172 -3.04 -53.92 32.73
N PRO A 173 -3.57 -53.88 33.96
CA PRO A 173 -4.69 -53.01 34.28
C PRO A 173 -4.24 -51.55 34.19
N GLY A 174 -4.62 -50.86 33.12
CA GLY A 174 -4.34 -49.45 32.92
C GLY A 174 -5.13 -48.91 31.73
N SER A 175 -5.87 -47.83 31.95
CA SER A 175 -6.49 -47.04 30.88
C SER A 175 -5.77 -45.69 30.82
N SER A 176 -5.22 -45.34 29.66
CA SER A 176 -4.73 -43.98 29.44
C SER A 176 -5.83 -43.16 28.77
N SER A 177 -6.27 -42.09 29.41
CA SER A 177 -7.12 -41.08 28.79
C SER A 177 -6.28 -40.02 28.10
N TYR A 178 -6.71 -39.57 26.92
CA TYR A 178 -6.12 -38.41 26.25
C TYR A 178 -7.21 -37.37 25.95
N ALA A 179 -6.79 -36.11 25.91
CA ALA A 179 -7.60 -34.99 25.49
C ALA A 179 -6.77 -34.15 24.52
N GLU A 180 -7.27 -33.98 23.31
CA GLU A 180 -6.65 -33.19 22.25
C GLU A 180 -7.57 -32.05 21.85
N THR A 181 -6.98 -30.90 21.56
CA THR A 181 -7.70 -29.72 21.06
C THR A 181 -7.00 -29.26 19.80
N TYR A 182 -7.73 -29.28 18.69
CA TYR A 182 -7.26 -28.82 17.38
C TYR A 182 -8.03 -27.56 17.00
N THR A 183 -7.32 -26.53 16.55
CA THR A 183 -7.94 -25.33 15.98
C THR A 183 -7.68 -25.31 14.48
N TYR A 184 -8.74 -25.37 13.68
CA TYR A 184 -8.68 -25.23 12.23
C TYR A 184 -9.15 -23.84 11.82
N TRP A 185 -8.50 -23.23 10.83
CA TRP A 185 -8.95 -21.97 10.25
C TRP A 185 -9.74 -22.27 8.98
N VAL A 186 -11.04 -21.99 9.02
CA VAL A 186 -11.96 -22.27 7.91
C VAL A 186 -12.29 -20.95 7.21
N PRO A 187 -12.12 -20.86 5.88
CA PRO A 187 -12.54 -19.69 5.13
C PRO A 187 -14.07 -19.64 5.04
N ILE A 188 -14.65 -18.57 5.55
CA ILE A 188 -16.09 -18.27 5.40
C ILE A 188 -16.28 -16.99 4.59
N ARG A 189 -17.31 -16.97 3.75
CA ARG A 189 -17.70 -15.78 2.99
C ARG A 189 -18.61 -14.93 3.86
N VAL A 190 -18.20 -13.71 4.15
CA VAL A 190 -18.98 -12.73 4.92
C VAL A 190 -19.12 -11.44 4.12
N GLN A 191 -20.26 -10.76 4.29
CA GLN A 191 -20.42 -9.42 3.75
C GLN A 191 -19.76 -8.41 4.68
N ALA A 192 -18.83 -7.61 4.15
CA ALA A 192 -18.18 -6.55 4.89
C ALA A 192 -18.35 -5.21 4.17
N ASP A 193 -18.37 -4.12 4.94
CA ASP A 193 -18.42 -2.78 4.38
C ASP A 193 -17.08 -2.46 3.71
N GLU A 194 -17.14 -2.06 2.45
CA GLU A 194 -15.99 -1.68 1.65
C GLU A 194 -15.82 -0.16 1.67
N THR A 195 -14.59 0.30 1.94
CA THR A 195 -14.24 1.71 1.94
C THR A 195 -13.16 1.97 0.90
N GLY A 196 -13.40 2.95 0.04
CA GLY A 196 -12.42 3.47 -0.91
C GLY A 196 -11.62 4.59 -0.28
N PHE A 197 -10.30 4.54 -0.42
CA PHE A 197 -9.37 5.58 -0.01
C PHE A 197 -8.65 6.15 -1.22
N VAL A 198 -8.40 7.46 -1.19
CA VAL A 198 -7.49 8.16 -2.11
C VAL A 198 -6.62 9.09 -1.29
N ALA A 199 -5.32 9.10 -1.54
CA ALA A 199 -4.39 10.05 -0.95
C ALA A 199 -3.44 10.66 -1.99
N PHE A 200 -3.16 11.95 -1.85
CA PHE A 200 -2.20 12.72 -2.62
C PHE A 200 -1.04 13.11 -1.71
N PHE A 201 0.17 12.86 -2.19
CA PHE A 201 1.41 13.18 -1.51
C PHE A 201 1.96 14.47 -2.10
N LEU A 202 2.09 15.49 -1.27
CA LEU A 202 2.47 16.84 -1.67
C LEU A 202 3.71 17.28 -0.89
N LYS A 203 4.56 18.05 -1.56
CA LYS A 203 5.62 18.84 -0.92
C LYS A 203 5.27 20.30 -1.11
N THR A 204 4.88 20.98 -0.03
CA THR A 204 4.45 22.39 -0.05
C THR A 204 5.52 23.35 0.43
N ARG A 205 6.54 22.86 1.15
CA ARG A 205 7.72 23.64 1.53
C ARG A 205 8.86 23.47 0.51
N PRO A 206 9.46 24.57 0.03
CA PRO A 206 10.64 24.51 -0.83
C PRO A 206 11.83 23.83 -0.14
#